data_AF-A0A7Y2HDD9-F1
#
_entry.id   AF-A0A7Y2HDD9-F1
#
_cell.length_a   1.000
_cell.length_b   1.000
_cell.length_c   1.000
_cell.angle_alpha   90.00
_cell.angle_beta   90.00
_cell.angle_gamma   90.00
#
_symmetry.space_group_name_H-M   'P 1'
#
loop_
_entity.id
_entity.type
_entity.pdbx_description
1 polymer ?
#
loop_
_entity_poly.entity_id
_entity_poly.type
_entity_poly.pdbx_seq_one_letter_code
_entity_poly.pdbx_strand_id
1 'polypeptide(L)'
;MSIDIKNQLIEMSIGYIIKQLSLILLIAITTSMKGQEAFFLDSLYQESLSNLGSLKRQILQSDIDYYKGNRGLSAGISLNNSEFNLEDNGMSSRFRVNMNLLGSGWMSNKIDAERKSMQLELNEMIGDQEDLRHNYGIYYDFIVYLFNHQKEPIIRDLLDVTNELEYQYTNLYYNKLASFEDVIDSRSKIFKYQSVLDGVQNYNDILSEMIVSAQLPVVEDDLKYIYDIDIESLKEAISQDTLMEMRVALEKSVVDHQFKKDELPRLQVSTGYRARDLDINRGQMFFTLNFSKDLAPSRSKSKTLHYQLIEGRKEMEVFHKEKEIVKLYYEYQYKLKQYHTELYKKFHFDERSRVNQVKSEMLDLEQGVYSLDLTADSLIVELERIEIKQHLFTKLLEIKRLIHPLELGQFLKKIPLEDDAPRYVGNRFYLIRDGYALSANDLNILQGNEIEVISTEDILTMREIVLVPVNTFESRVELEEWISIKIEDHPQRNFLFTDLKGFKELEIKTLDQPTLTFNQR
;
A
#
# COMPACT_ATOMS: atom_id res chain seq x y z
N MET A 1 46.33 -8.24 -32.24
CA MET A 1 46.12 -9.47 -31.45
C MET A 1 46.10 -9.25 -29.94
N SER A 2 47.00 -8.47 -29.31
CA SER A 2 46.96 -8.31 -27.84
C SER A 2 45.85 -7.41 -27.28
N ILE A 3 45.26 -6.53 -28.10
CA ILE A 3 44.17 -5.63 -27.70
C ILE A 3 42.82 -6.38 -27.63
N ASP A 4 42.57 -7.34 -28.53
CA ASP A 4 41.33 -8.14 -28.53
C ASP A 4 41.20 -9.05 -27.30
N ILE A 5 42.32 -9.66 -26.88
CA ILE A 5 42.36 -10.52 -25.70
C ILE A 5 42.05 -9.71 -24.44
N LYS A 6 42.51 -8.45 -24.38
CA LYS A 6 42.26 -7.56 -23.25
C LYS A 6 40.78 -7.14 -23.16
N ASN A 7 40.13 -6.88 -24.29
CA ASN A 7 38.71 -6.53 -24.33
C ASN A 7 37.82 -7.75 -24.02
N GLN A 8 38.15 -8.94 -24.52
CA GLN A 8 37.45 -10.18 -24.14
C GLN A 8 37.57 -10.50 -22.65
N LEU A 9 38.74 -10.27 -22.04
CA LEU A 9 38.94 -10.47 -20.61
C LEU A 9 38.14 -9.47 -19.76
N ILE A 10 37.93 -8.25 -20.24
CA ILE A 10 37.10 -7.23 -19.56
C ILE A 10 35.61 -7.57 -19.69
N GLU A 11 35.14 -8.01 -20.86
CA GLU A 11 33.73 -8.44 -21.03
C GLU A 11 33.41 -9.69 -20.19
N MET A 12 34.35 -10.65 -20.11
CA MET A 12 34.18 -11.83 -19.26
C MET A 12 34.19 -11.49 -17.76
N SER A 13 35.01 -10.54 -17.31
CA SER A 13 35.05 -10.15 -15.89
C SER A 13 33.82 -9.35 -15.47
N ILE A 14 33.30 -8.47 -16.33
CA ILE A 14 32.04 -7.74 -16.09
C ILE A 14 30.86 -8.72 -16.03
N GLY A 15 30.76 -9.68 -16.97
CA GLY A 15 29.69 -10.68 -16.95
C GLY A 15 29.74 -11.61 -15.73
N TYR A 16 30.94 -11.93 -15.23
CA TYR A 16 31.12 -12.71 -14.01
C TYR A 16 30.72 -11.92 -12.75
N ILE A 17 31.07 -10.63 -12.68
CA ILE A 17 30.71 -9.74 -11.55
C ILE A 17 29.19 -9.54 -11.50
N ILE A 18 28.53 -9.33 -12.65
CA ILE A 18 27.07 -9.21 -12.72
C ILE A 18 26.39 -10.50 -12.22
N LYS A 19 26.90 -11.68 -12.63
CA LYS A 19 26.38 -12.98 -12.14
C LYS A 19 26.59 -13.20 -10.64
N GLN A 20 27.71 -12.77 -10.08
CA GLN A 20 27.97 -12.89 -8.64
C GLN A 20 27.09 -11.93 -7.83
N LEU A 21 26.90 -10.68 -8.29
CA LEU A 21 26.02 -9.71 -7.63
C LEU A 21 24.56 -10.14 -7.67
N SER A 22 24.08 -10.67 -8.80
CA SER A 22 22.72 -11.23 -8.91
C SER A 22 22.51 -12.46 -8.02
N LEU A 23 23.52 -13.33 -7.87
CA LEU A 23 23.46 -14.46 -6.94
C LEU A 23 23.43 -14.00 -5.47
N ILE A 24 24.22 -12.99 -5.11
CA ILE A 24 24.22 -12.41 -3.76
C ILE A 24 22.89 -11.73 -3.46
N LEU A 25 22.30 -11.00 -4.42
CA LEU A 25 20.98 -10.40 -4.31
C LEU A 25 19.91 -11.49 -4.10
N LEU A 26 19.95 -12.56 -4.88
CA LEU A 26 19.03 -13.70 -4.75
C LEU A 26 19.15 -14.39 -3.38
N ILE A 27 20.38 -14.57 -2.88
CA ILE A 27 20.63 -15.12 -1.54
C ILE A 27 20.14 -14.15 -0.47
N ALA A 28 20.41 -12.85 -0.58
CA ALA A 28 19.95 -11.85 0.39
C ALA A 28 18.42 -11.80 0.48
N ILE A 29 17.73 -11.80 -0.67
CA ILE A 29 16.26 -11.87 -0.76
C ILE A 29 15.76 -13.17 -0.11
N THR A 30 16.30 -14.33 -0.52
CA THR A 30 15.83 -15.63 0.01
C THR A 30 16.16 -15.87 1.48
N THR A 31 17.20 -15.21 2.03
CA THR A 31 17.57 -15.34 3.46
C THR A 31 16.77 -14.37 4.34
N SER A 32 16.38 -13.20 3.82
CA SER A 32 15.45 -12.26 4.47
C SER A 32 14.02 -12.85 4.58
N MET A 33 13.60 -13.62 3.58
CA MET A 33 12.24 -14.19 3.52
C MET A 33 12.01 -15.44 4.39
N LYS A 34 13.03 -15.99 5.06
CA LYS A 34 12.87 -17.16 5.93
C LYS A 34 12.39 -16.74 7.32
N GLY A 35 11.12 -16.36 7.44
CA GLY A 35 10.47 -16.20 8.75
C GLY A 35 9.25 -15.27 8.81
N GLN A 36 8.98 -14.49 7.75
CA GLN A 36 7.78 -13.66 7.66
C GLN A 36 6.81 -14.31 6.68
N GLU A 37 5.57 -14.55 7.15
CA GLU A 37 4.46 -14.87 6.25
C GLU A 37 4.40 -13.79 5.17
N ALA A 38 4.37 -14.21 3.89
CA ALA A 38 4.33 -13.27 2.79
C ALA A 38 3.04 -12.46 2.87
N PHE A 39 3.16 -11.14 3.01
CA PHE A 39 2.02 -10.23 3.05
C PHE A 39 1.26 -10.30 1.72
N PHE A 40 -0.06 -10.50 1.75
CA PHE A 40 -0.78 -10.85 0.52
C PHE A 40 -0.70 -9.83 -0.61
N LEU A 41 -0.59 -8.52 -0.31
CA LEU A 41 -0.42 -7.51 -1.37
C LEU A 41 0.89 -7.71 -2.14
N ASP A 42 1.91 -8.34 -1.54
CA ASP A 42 3.13 -8.72 -2.26
C ASP A 42 2.88 -9.87 -3.23
N SER A 43 2.03 -10.82 -2.87
CA SER A 43 1.65 -11.95 -3.73
C SER A 43 0.78 -11.53 -4.92
N LEU A 44 -0.13 -10.58 -4.75
CA LEU A 44 -0.98 -10.07 -5.84
C LEU A 44 -0.17 -9.51 -7.02
N TYR A 45 0.99 -8.91 -6.72
CA TYR A 45 1.87 -8.29 -7.71
C TYR A 45 2.75 -9.30 -8.46
N GLN A 46 2.70 -10.59 -8.11
CA GLN A 46 3.41 -11.66 -8.83
C GLN A 46 2.60 -12.18 -10.02
N GLU A 47 1.28 -11.95 -10.04
CA GLU A 47 0.40 -12.42 -11.12
C GLU A 47 0.31 -11.39 -12.24
N SER A 48 0.92 -11.71 -13.39
CA SER A 48 0.78 -10.90 -14.61
C SER A 48 -0.54 -11.20 -15.29
N LEU A 49 -1.50 -10.28 -15.15
CA LEU A 49 -2.82 -10.34 -15.81
C LEU A 49 -2.82 -9.79 -17.25
N SER A 50 -1.66 -9.32 -17.73
CA SER A 50 -1.51 -8.55 -18.97
C SER A 50 -0.53 -9.24 -19.94
N ASN A 51 -0.98 -9.48 -21.18
CA ASN A 51 -0.11 -9.96 -22.26
C ASN A 51 0.63 -8.83 -23.01
N LEU A 52 0.45 -7.57 -22.61
CA LEU A 52 0.96 -6.42 -23.36
C LEU A 52 2.50 -6.39 -23.38
N GLY A 53 3.12 -6.71 -22.24
CA GLY A 53 4.57 -6.86 -22.14
C GLY A 53 5.13 -7.96 -23.06
N SER A 54 4.41 -9.07 -23.25
CA SER A 54 4.84 -10.16 -24.14
C SER A 54 4.89 -9.73 -25.62
N LEU A 55 3.92 -8.94 -26.07
CA LEU A 55 3.85 -8.43 -27.45
C LEU A 55 4.98 -7.42 -27.73
N LYS A 56 5.23 -6.48 -26.81
CA LYS A 56 6.35 -5.53 -26.91
C LYS A 56 7.69 -6.28 -27.00
N ARG A 57 7.88 -7.33 -26.19
CA ARG A 57 9.07 -8.19 -26.22
C ARG A 57 9.25 -8.87 -27.58
N GLN A 58 8.19 -9.46 -28.14
CA GLN A 58 8.25 -10.12 -29.45
C GLN A 58 8.64 -9.15 -30.58
N ILE A 59 8.09 -7.94 -30.58
CA ILE A 59 8.43 -6.91 -31.58
C ILE A 59 9.92 -6.53 -31.50
N LEU A 60 10.41 -6.26 -30.30
CA LEU A 60 11.83 -5.89 -30.10
C LEU A 60 12.77 -7.06 -30.40
N GLN A 61 12.38 -8.28 -30.06
CA GLN A 61 13.15 -9.48 -30.40
C GLN A 61 13.26 -9.66 -31.92
N SER A 62 12.17 -9.45 -32.66
CA SER A 62 12.18 -9.47 -34.12
C SER A 62 13.11 -8.40 -34.70
N ASP A 63 13.12 -7.19 -34.15
CA ASP A 63 14.05 -6.12 -34.55
C ASP A 63 15.51 -6.54 -34.30
N ILE A 64 15.82 -7.11 -33.13
CA ILE A 64 17.15 -7.60 -32.79
C ILE A 64 17.62 -8.64 -33.81
N ASP A 65 16.76 -9.60 -34.14
CA ASP A 65 17.08 -10.68 -35.07
C ASP A 65 17.28 -10.15 -36.50
N TYR A 66 16.47 -9.17 -36.92
CA TYR A 66 16.67 -8.46 -38.19
C TYR A 66 18.06 -7.81 -38.28
N TYR A 67 18.47 -7.06 -37.25
CA TYR A 67 19.78 -6.41 -37.24
C TYR A 67 20.94 -7.41 -37.17
N LYS A 68 20.79 -8.51 -36.40
CA LYS A 68 21.79 -9.59 -36.37
C LYS A 68 21.96 -10.28 -37.72
N GLY A 69 20.86 -10.49 -38.46
CA GLY A 69 20.87 -11.11 -39.79
C GLY A 69 21.39 -10.20 -40.91
N ASN A 70 21.27 -8.88 -40.75
CA ASN A 70 21.64 -7.93 -41.79
C ASN A 70 23.16 -7.71 -41.87
N ARG A 71 23.80 -8.33 -42.86
CA ARG A 71 25.26 -8.20 -43.13
C ARG A 71 25.65 -6.95 -43.92
N GLY A 72 24.73 -6.01 -44.13
CA GLY A 72 24.97 -4.80 -44.94
C GLY A 72 25.11 -5.08 -46.44
N LEU A 73 24.62 -6.23 -46.90
CA LEU A 73 24.64 -6.64 -48.30
C LEU A 73 23.44 -6.03 -49.04
N SER A 74 23.69 -5.44 -50.19
CA SER A 74 22.64 -5.02 -51.13
C SER A 74 23.06 -5.37 -52.54
N ALA A 75 22.11 -5.88 -53.33
CA ALA A 75 22.27 -6.09 -54.76
C ALA A 75 21.34 -5.14 -55.50
N GLY A 76 21.82 -4.55 -56.59
CA GLY A 76 21.05 -3.62 -57.40
C GLY A 76 21.33 -3.82 -58.88
N ILE A 77 20.26 -3.73 -59.66
CA ILE A 77 20.32 -3.61 -61.12
C ILE A 77 19.86 -2.19 -61.44
N SER A 78 20.70 -1.41 -62.11
CA SER A 78 20.32 -0.11 -62.64
C SER A 78 20.44 -0.12 -64.16
N LEU A 79 19.38 0.28 -64.84
CA LEU A 79 19.36 0.55 -66.27
C LEU A 79 19.43 2.06 -66.46
N ASN A 80 20.52 2.55 -67.05
CA ASN A 80 20.63 3.95 -67.40
C ASN A 80 20.40 4.09 -68.90
N ASN A 81 19.34 4.83 -69.25
CA ASN A 81 19.10 5.32 -70.60
C ASN A 81 19.47 6.81 -70.60
N SER A 82 20.61 7.16 -71.18
CA SER A 82 20.99 8.58 -71.33
C SER A 82 20.27 9.16 -72.53
N GLU A 83 19.09 9.75 -72.32
CA GLU A 83 18.28 10.35 -73.40
C GLU A 83 18.74 11.75 -73.87
N PHE A 84 19.89 12.25 -73.44
CA PHE A 84 20.36 13.58 -73.84
C PHE A 84 21.88 13.61 -74.09
N ASN A 85 22.31 13.12 -75.26
CA ASN A 85 23.36 13.72 -76.10
C ASN A 85 23.57 12.86 -77.36
N LEU A 86 23.41 13.48 -78.53
CA LEU A 86 23.36 12.85 -79.86
C LEU A 86 24.67 12.18 -80.34
N GLU A 87 25.74 12.18 -79.55
CA GLU A 87 27.04 11.62 -79.95
C GLU A 87 27.47 10.37 -79.17
N ASP A 88 26.73 9.94 -78.13
CA ASP A 88 27.08 8.73 -77.36
C ASP A 88 25.81 8.03 -76.81
N ASN A 89 25.02 7.44 -77.71
CA ASN A 89 23.80 6.70 -77.38
C ASN A 89 24.12 5.28 -76.88
N GLY A 90 24.56 5.15 -75.63
CA GLY A 90 24.83 3.86 -75.02
C GLY A 90 23.83 3.47 -73.93
N MET A 91 23.04 2.43 -74.18
CA MET A 91 22.27 1.79 -73.11
C MET A 91 23.23 1.05 -72.18
N SER A 92 23.30 1.47 -70.91
CA SER A 92 24.17 0.80 -69.93
C SER A 92 23.34 0.09 -68.87
N SER A 93 23.56 -1.22 -68.74
CA SER A 93 23.06 -1.98 -67.61
C SER A 93 24.20 -2.18 -66.61
N ARG A 94 23.89 -1.96 -65.33
CA ARG A 94 24.84 -2.14 -64.25
C ARG A 94 24.24 -3.06 -63.21
N PHE A 95 24.88 -4.20 -63.01
CA PHE A 95 24.68 -5.04 -61.85
C PHE A 95 25.72 -4.66 -60.80
N ARG A 96 25.31 -4.44 -59.56
CA ARG A 96 26.21 -4.09 -58.46
C ARG A 96 25.81 -4.84 -57.20
N VAL A 97 26.81 -5.44 -56.56
CA VAL A 97 26.72 -5.94 -55.19
C VAL A 97 27.53 -4.98 -54.31
N ASN A 98 26.89 -4.42 -53.30
CA ASN A 98 27.52 -3.57 -52.29
C ASN A 98 27.49 -4.28 -50.94
N MET A 99 28.59 -4.16 -50.21
CA MET A 99 28.67 -4.54 -48.81
C MET A 99 29.11 -3.32 -48.00
N ASN A 100 28.24 -2.84 -47.14
CA ASN A 100 28.60 -1.85 -46.13
C ASN A 100 29.14 -2.59 -44.91
N LEU A 101 30.37 -2.28 -44.49
CA LEU A 101 31.03 -2.97 -43.37
C LEU A 101 30.89 -2.21 -42.05
N LEU A 102 30.89 -0.87 -42.08
CA LEU A 102 30.99 -0.02 -40.88
C LEU A 102 29.72 0.84 -40.66
N GLY A 103 29.82 2.18 -40.72
CA GLY A 103 28.81 3.19 -40.30
C GLY A 103 27.48 3.24 -41.08
N SER A 104 27.11 2.17 -41.77
CA SER A 104 25.81 1.98 -42.45
C SER A 104 25.58 0.52 -42.86
N GLY A 105 26.23 -0.42 -42.15
CA GLY A 105 26.34 -1.81 -42.57
C GLY A 105 26.55 -2.76 -41.40
N TRP A 106 27.34 -3.82 -41.62
CA TRP A 106 27.45 -4.92 -40.66
C TRP A 106 27.79 -4.49 -39.21
N MET A 107 28.84 -3.67 -39.01
CA MET A 107 29.21 -3.21 -37.66
C MET A 107 28.14 -2.29 -37.03
N SER A 108 27.55 -1.37 -37.81
CA SER A 108 26.44 -0.53 -37.34
C SER A 108 25.25 -1.38 -36.93
N ASN A 109 24.91 -2.42 -37.71
CA ASN A 109 23.79 -3.30 -37.42
C ASN A 109 24.06 -4.12 -36.15
N LYS A 110 25.30 -4.56 -35.93
CA LYS A 110 25.70 -5.21 -34.68
C LYS A 110 25.49 -4.29 -33.48
N ILE A 111 25.93 -3.04 -33.56
CA ILE A 111 25.71 -2.04 -32.50
C ILE A 111 24.22 -1.73 -32.31
N ASP A 112 23.43 -1.65 -33.39
CA ASP A 112 21.98 -1.47 -33.29
C ASP A 112 21.30 -2.65 -32.60
N ALA A 113 21.73 -3.89 -32.88
CA ALA A 113 21.23 -5.09 -32.23
C ALA A 113 21.56 -5.10 -30.73
N GLU A 114 22.80 -4.76 -30.35
CA GLU A 114 23.22 -4.63 -28.95
C GLU A 114 22.40 -3.54 -28.24
N ARG A 115 22.25 -2.37 -28.85
CA ARG A 115 21.41 -1.28 -28.32
C ARG A 115 19.96 -1.71 -28.15
N LYS A 116 19.39 -2.41 -29.13
CA LYS A 116 18.01 -2.92 -29.07
C LYS A 116 17.84 -3.99 -28.00
N SER A 117 18.86 -4.82 -27.76
CA SER A 117 18.88 -5.77 -26.65
C SER A 117 18.86 -5.06 -25.30
N MET A 118 19.62 -3.98 -25.13
CA MET A 118 19.59 -3.17 -23.91
C MET A 118 18.26 -2.45 -23.75
N GLN A 119 17.65 -1.99 -24.85
CA GLN A 119 16.30 -1.41 -24.82
C GLN A 119 15.23 -2.44 -24.45
N LEU A 120 15.38 -3.69 -24.88
CA LEU A 120 14.51 -4.79 -24.47
C LEU A 120 14.61 -5.01 -22.96
N GLU A 121 15.82 -5.11 -22.43
CA GLU A 121 16.06 -5.26 -20.99
C GLU A 121 15.55 -4.05 -20.17
N LEU A 122 15.72 -2.81 -20.65
CA LEU A 122 15.09 -1.63 -20.05
C LEU A 122 13.56 -1.73 -20.05
N ASN A 123 12.99 -2.18 -21.16
CA ASN A 123 11.54 -2.33 -21.30
C ASN A 123 11.00 -3.48 -20.46
N GLU A 124 11.81 -4.48 -20.12
CA GLU A 124 11.43 -5.51 -19.15
C GLU A 124 11.38 -4.89 -17.75
N MET A 125 12.43 -4.15 -17.35
CA MET A 125 12.46 -3.44 -16.06
C MET A 125 11.32 -2.41 -15.90
N ILE A 126 10.98 -1.68 -16.97
CA ILE A 126 9.88 -0.69 -16.98
C ILE A 126 8.51 -1.37 -17.19
N GLY A 127 8.47 -2.43 -17.98
CA GLY A 127 7.25 -3.16 -18.35
C GLY A 127 6.54 -3.71 -17.13
N ASP A 128 7.31 -4.24 -16.17
CA ASP A 128 6.77 -4.68 -14.88
C ASP A 128 6.04 -3.53 -14.17
N GLN A 129 6.58 -2.31 -14.17
CA GLN A 129 5.90 -1.15 -13.57
C GLN A 129 4.65 -0.71 -14.35
N GLU A 130 4.67 -0.78 -15.68
CA GLU A 130 3.49 -0.46 -16.51
C GLU A 130 2.37 -1.48 -16.33
N ASP A 131 2.68 -2.76 -16.30
CA ASP A 131 1.71 -3.84 -16.09
C ASP A 131 1.07 -3.71 -14.70
N LEU A 132 1.85 -3.37 -13.67
CA LEU A 132 1.31 -3.09 -12.34
C LEU A 132 0.40 -1.87 -12.30
N ARG A 133 0.69 -0.83 -13.08
CA ARG A 133 -0.19 0.33 -13.20
C ARG A 133 -1.52 -0.05 -13.87
N HIS A 134 -1.50 -0.96 -14.83
CA HIS A 134 -2.72 -1.47 -15.47
C HIS A 134 -3.50 -2.38 -14.50
N ASN A 135 -2.82 -3.26 -13.77
CA ASN A 135 -3.46 -4.20 -12.84
C ASN A 135 -3.92 -3.54 -11.55
N TYR A 136 -3.44 -2.34 -11.21
CA TYR A 136 -3.84 -1.61 -10.00
C TYR A 136 -5.36 -1.50 -9.83
N GLY A 137 -6.10 -1.23 -10.91
CA GLY A 137 -7.57 -1.17 -10.85
C GLY A 137 -8.18 -2.50 -10.41
N ILE A 138 -7.65 -3.60 -10.95
CA ILE A 138 -8.09 -4.96 -10.61
C ILE A 138 -7.82 -5.27 -9.13
N TYR A 139 -6.61 -4.95 -8.63
CA TYR A 139 -6.28 -5.19 -7.23
C TYR A 139 -7.06 -4.29 -6.29
N TYR A 140 -7.35 -3.05 -6.69
CA TYR A 140 -8.21 -2.14 -5.94
C TYR A 140 -9.61 -2.73 -5.80
N ASP A 141 -10.23 -3.12 -6.92
CA ASP A 141 -11.54 -3.74 -6.95
C ASP A 141 -11.58 -5.06 -6.16
N PHE A 142 -10.50 -5.84 -6.20
CA PHE A 142 -10.36 -7.04 -5.40
C PHE A 142 -10.36 -6.77 -3.89
N ILE A 143 -9.64 -5.74 -3.43
CA ILE A 143 -9.69 -5.32 -2.02
C ILE A 143 -11.11 -4.90 -1.63
N VAL A 144 -11.79 -4.12 -2.48
CA VAL A 144 -13.18 -3.70 -2.23
C VAL A 144 -14.09 -4.93 -2.12
N TYR A 145 -13.96 -5.89 -3.03
CA TYR A 145 -14.71 -7.14 -3.02
C TYR A 145 -14.55 -7.92 -1.70
N LEU A 146 -13.30 -8.08 -1.23
CA LEU A 146 -13.01 -8.79 0.03
C LEU A 146 -13.67 -8.10 1.24
N PHE A 147 -13.58 -6.77 1.31
CA PHE A 147 -14.19 -6.03 2.41
C PHE A 147 -15.72 -5.99 2.31
N ASN A 148 -16.29 -5.96 1.11
CA ASN A 148 -17.73 -6.07 0.90
C ASN A 148 -18.30 -7.39 1.41
N HIS A 149 -17.58 -8.51 1.24
CA HIS A 149 -17.95 -9.80 1.84
C HIS A 149 -18.00 -9.75 3.37
N GLN A 150 -17.14 -8.96 4.02
CA GLN A 150 -17.17 -8.77 5.46
C GLN A 150 -18.31 -7.82 5.91
N LYS A 151 -18.65 -6.81 5.10
CA LYS A 151 -19.73 -5.86 5.41
C LYS A 151 -21.12 -6.48 5.31
N GLU A 152 -21.32 -7.37 4.33
CA GLU A 152 -22.62 -7.96 4.04
C GLU A 152 -23.33 -8.57 5.26
N PRO A 153 -22.71 -9.47 6.06
CA PRO A 153 -23.36 -10.02 7.25
C PRO A 153 -23.73 -8.93 8.28
N ILE A 154 -22.87 -7.93 8.49
CA ILE A 154 -23.13 -6.85 9.45
C ILE A 154 -24.29 -5.96 9.00
N ILE A 155 -24.40 -5.68 7.69
CA ILE A 155 -25.53 -4.91 7.15
C ILE A 155 -26.83 -5.70 7.28
N ARG A 156 -26.81 -7.03 7.09
CA ARG A 156 -27.97 -7.89 7.32
C ARG A 156 -28.39 -7.91 8.79
N ASP A 157 -27.44 -8.07 9.71
CA ASP A 157 -27.72 -8.00 11.15
C ASP A 157 -28.29 -6.64 11.54
N LEU A 158 -27.75 -5.55 10.97
CA LEU A 158 -28.24 -4.20 11.20
C LEU A 158 -29.67 -4.00 10.66
N LEU A 159 -29.99 -4.57 9.50
CA LEU A 159 -31.35 -4.59 8.96
C LEU A 159 -32.31 -5.35 9.89
N ASP A 160 -31.92 -6.53 10.36
CA ASP A 160 -32.74 -7.35 11.25
C ASP A 160 -33.04 -6.61 12.57
N VAL A 161 -32.02 -6.01 13.20
CA VAL A 161 -32.20 -5.19 14.42
C VAL A 161 -33.07 -3.96 14.15
N THR A 162 -32.89 -3.29 13.01
CA THR A 162 -33.68 -2.09 12.68
C THR A 162 -35.14 -2.43 12.36
N ASN A 163 -35.41 -3.58 11.73
CA ASN A 163 -36.77 -4.08 11.53
C ASN A 163 -37.45 -4.39 12.86
N GLU A 164 -36.74 -5.00 13.80
CA GLU A 164 -37.27 -5.22 15.15
C GLU A 164 -37.54 -3.90 15.88
N LEU A 165 -36.64 -2.91 15.77
CA LEU A 165 -36.86 -1.56 16.30
C LEU A 165 -38.14 -0.93 15.74
N GLU A 166 -38.35 -0.98 14.42
CA GLU A 166 -39.57 -0.44 13.80
C GLU A 166 -40.84 -1.10 14.35
N TYR A 167 -40.80 -2.42 14.53
CA TYR A 167 -41.91 -3.17 15.12
C TYR A 167 -42.18 -2.72 16.57
N GLN A 168 -41.14 -2.58 17.39
CA GLN A 168 -41.27 -2.13 18.78
C GLN A 168 -41.77 -0.68 18.86
N TYR A 169 -41.22 0.25 18.07
CA TYR A 169 -41.72 1.63 18.01
C TYR A 169 -43.16 1.70 17.54
N THR A 170 -43.57 0.87 16.58
CA THR A 170 -44.96 0.79 16.13
C THR A 170 -45.89 0.35 17.27
N ASN A 171 -45.49 -0.65 18.04
CA ASN A 171 -46.25 -1.09 19.22
C ASN A 171 -46.32 0.00 20.29
N LEU A 172 -45.21 0.67 20.58
CA LEU A 172 -45.17 1.78 21.54
C LEU A 172 -46.00 2.97 21.06
N TYR A 173 -46.01 3.28 19.76
CA TYR A 173 -46.84 4.33 19.17
C TYR A 173 -48.34 4.05 19.37
N TYR A 174 -48.80 2.83 19.11
CA TYR A 174 -50.19 2.45 19.37
C TYR A 174 -50.57 2.53 20.86
N ASN A 175 -49.59 2.32 21.75
CA ASN A 175 -49.72 2.51 23.19
C ASN A 175 -49.49 3.95 23.66
N LYS A 176 -49.21 4.90 22.75
CA LYS A 176 -48.91 6.31 23.02
C LYS A 176 -47.66 6.55 23.89
N LEU A 177 -46.72 5.60 23.85
CA LEU A 177 -45.43 5.65 24.55
C LEU A 177 -44.28 6.11 23.63
N ALA A 178 -44.47 6.07 22.31
CA ALA A 178 -43.54 6.59 21.32
C ALA A 178 -44.26 7.54 20.33
N SER A 179 -43.48 8.39 19.67
CA SER A 179 -44.01 9.27 18.63
C SER A 179 -44.11 8.53 17.30
N PHE A 180 -44.91 9.06 16.36
CA PHE A 180 -44.90 8.53 14.99
C PHE A 180 -43.59 8.85 14.25
N GLU A 181 -42.87 9.89 14.70
CA GLU A 181 -41.56 10.27 14.13
C GLU A 181 -40.55 9.13 14.34
N ASP A 182 -40.54 8.49 15.51
CA ASP A 182 -39.66 7.35 15.82
C ASP A 182 -39.88 6.15 14.86
N VAL A 183 -41.15 5.90 14.50
CA VAL A 183 -41.53 4.86 13.52
C VAL A 183 -41.02 5.22 12.12
N ILE A 184 -41.20 6.48 11.71
CA ILE A 184 -40.75 6.96 10.40
C ILE A 184 -39.22 6.94 10.30
N ASP A 185 -38.51 7.33 11.36
CA ASP A 185 -37.05 7.32 11.42
C ASP A 185 -36.52 5.88 11.29
N SER A 186 -37.14 4.92 11.97
CA SER A 186 -36.78 3.50 11.84
C SER A 186 -37.01 2.96 10.43
N ARG A 187 -38.14 3.30 9.79
CA ARG A 187 -38.40 2.95 8.38
C ARG A 187 -37.38 3.56 7.43
N SER A 188 -37.02 4.82 7.64
CA SER A 188 -36.00 5.51 6.85
C SER A 188 -34.64 4.80 6.94
N LYS A 189 -34.25 4.36 8.15
CA LYS A 189 -33.04 3.55 8.38
C LYS A 189 -33.11 2.20 7.63
N ILE A 190 -34.23 1.49 7.68
CA ILE A 190 -34.43 0.22 6.93
C ILE A 190 -34.19 0.44 5.43
N PHE A 191 -34.84 1.44 4.82
CA PHE A 191 -34.64 1.72 3.40
C PHE A 191 -33.19 2.08 3.06
N LYS A 192 -32.53 2.84 3.93
CA LYS A 192 -31.11 3.18 3.78
C LYS A 192 -30.25 1.92 3.78
N TYR A 193 -30.39 1.04 4.78
CA TYR A 193 -29.55 -0.16 4.91
C TYR A 193 -29.83 -1.18 3.81
N GLN A 194 -31.08 -1.31 3.36
CA GLN A 194 -31.42 -2.15 2.21
C GLN A 194 -30.72 -1.67 0.94
N SER A 195 -30.74 -0.36 0.68
CA SER A 195 -30.05 0.22 -0.47
C SER A 195 -28.54 0.00 -0.42
N VAL A 196 -27.93 0.08 0.77
CA VAL A 196 -26.50 -0.22 0.97
C VAL A 196 -26.22 -1.70 0.72
N LEU A 197 -27.04 -2.61 1.24
CA LEU A 197 -26.92 -4.05 1.03
C LEU A 197 -26.99 -4.40 -0.46
N ASP A 198 -28.02 -3.90 -1.15
CA ASP A 198 -28.21 -4.11 -2.58
C ASP A 198 -26.99 -3.57 -3.37
N GLY A 199 -26.44 -2.41 -2.98
CA GLY A 199 -25.24 -1.84 -3.60
C GLY A 199 -23.99 -2.70 -3.44
N VAL A 200 -23.76 -3.23 -2.23
CA VAL A 200 -22.64 -4.13 -1.90
C VAL A 200 -22.75 -5.45 -2.68
N GLN A 201 -23.94 -6.05 -2.69
CA GLN A 201 -24.21 -7.31 -3.40
C GLN A 201 -24.04 -7.15 -4.91
N ASN A 202 -24.67 -6.14 -5.50
CA ASN A 202 -24.55 -5.88 -6.94
C ASN A 202 -23.09 -5.65 -7.37
N TYR A 203 -22.30 -4.92 -6.57
CA TYR A 203 -20.88 -4.71 -6.86
C TYR A 203 -20.09 -6.03 -6.81
N ASN A 204 -20.32 -6.86 -5.79
CA ASN A 204 -19.65 -8.15 -5.65
C ASN A 204 -20.06 -9.16 -6.73
N ASP A 205 -21.33 -9.17 -7.12
CA ASP A 205 -21.84 -10.02 -8.19
C ASP A 205 -21.14 -9.72 -9.52
N ILE A 206 -20.99 -8.43 -9.87
CA ILE A 206 -20.28 -7.98 -11.08
C ILE A 206 -18.81 -8.41 -11.06
N LEU A 207 -18.13 -8.31 -9.92
CA LEU A 207 -16.70 -8.64 -9.81
C LEU A 207 -16.41 -10.13 -9.63
N SER A 208 -17.38 -10.93 -9.18
CA SER A 208 -17.19 -12.36 -8.90
C SER A 208 -16.61 -13.11 -10.11
N GLU A 209 -17.16 -12.88 -11.30
CA GLU A 209 -16.69 -13.49 -12.55
C GLU A 209 -15.26 -13.05 -12.89
N MET A 210 -14.96 -11.77 -12.70
CA MET A 210 -13.65 -11.19 -12.98
C MET A 210 -12.58 -11.78 -12.06
N ILE A 211 -12.86 -11.90 -10.76
CA ILE A 211 -11.93 -12.45 -9.76
C ILE A 211 -11.67 -13.93 -10.02
N VAL A 212 -12.70 -14.72 -10.32
CA VAL A 212 -12.56 -16.14 -10.67
C VAL A 212 -11.72 -16.30 -11.94
N SER A 213 -11.92 -15.44 -12.94
CA SER A 213 -11.13 -15.47 -14.18
C SER A 213 -9.66 -15.10 -13.95
N ALA A 214 -9.40 -14.20 -13.00
CA ALA A 214 -8.07 -13.72 -12.66
C ALA A 214 -7.29 -14.66 -11.71
N GLN A 215 -7.95 -15.67 -11.12
CA GLN A 215 -7.35 -16.65 -10.19
C GLN A 215 -6.72 -16.04 -8.93
N LEU A 216 -7.19 -14.88 -8.50
CA LEU A 216 -6.62 -14.16 -7.36
C LEU A 216 -6.73 -14.99 -6.06
N PRO A 217 -5.71 -14.94 -5.18
CA PRO A 217 -5.67 -15.76 -3.96
C PRO A 217 -6.75 -15.34 -2.96
N VAL A 218 -7.44 -16.31 -2.37
CA VAL A 218 -8.35 -16.08 -1.23
C VAL A 218 -7.50 -15.89 0.01
N VAL A 219 -7.49 -14.68 0.58
CA VAL A 219 -6.72 -14.37 1.79
C VAL A 219 -7.62 -13.77 2.86
N GLU A 220 -8.08 -14.61 3.78
CA GLU A 220 -8.86 -14.17 4.94
C GLU A 220 -7.96 -13.78 6.13
N ASP A 221 -6.81 -14.44 6.30
CA ASP A 221 -5.98 -14.29 7.50
C ASP A 221 -5.30 -12.91 7.62
N ASP A 222 -4.79 -12.34 6.52
CA ASP A 222 -4.13 -11.03 6.56
C ASP A 222 -5.10 -9.86 6.82
N LEU A 223 -6.37 -10.00 6.41
CA LEU A 223 -7.41 -8.98 6.62
C LEU A 223 -7.78 -8.83 8.11
N LYS A 224 -7.45 -9.84 8.93
CA LYS A 224 -7.67 -9.81 10.38
C LYS A 224 -6.86 -8.70 11.05
N TYR A 225 -5.64 -8.45 10.57
CA TYR A 225 -4.69 -7.55 11.21
C TYR A 225 -4.80 -6.11 10.70
N ILE A 226 -4.20 -5.20 11.46
CA ILE A 226 -3.85 -3.86 11.01
C ILE A 226 -2.34 -3.72 11.13
N TYR A 227 -1.76 -2.92 10.24
CA TYR A 227 -0.32 -2.77 10.14
C TYR A 227 0.09 -1.34 10.47
N ASP A 228 1.24 -1.18 11.11
CA ASP A 228 1.98 0.08 11.14
C ASP A 228 3.08 0.04 10.08
N ILE A 229 3.47 1.20 9.57
CA ILE A 229 4.44 1.34 8.46
C ILE A 229 5.75 1.92 8.99
N ASP A 230 6.84 1.20 8.82
CA ASP A 230 8.19 1.69 9.10
C ASP A 230 8.68 2.62 7.97
N ILE A 231 8.24 3.88 8.03
CA ILE A 231 8.44 4.87 6.96
C ILE A 231 9.92 5.19 6.72
N GLU A 232 10.76 5.17 7.75
CA GLU A 232 12.19 5.48 7.59
C GLU A 232 12.91 4.35 6.86
N SER A 233 12.64 3.10 7.24
CA SER A 233 13.17 1.92 6.54
C SER A 233 12.69 1.88 5.08
N LEU A 234 11.42 2.26 4.85
CA LEU A 234 10.87 2.31 3.50
C LEU A 234 11.55 3.38 2.64
N LYS A 235 11.75 4.59 3.17
CA LYS A 235 12.44 5.68 2.47
C LYS A 235 13.87 5.31 2.13
N GLU A 236 14.60 4.73 3.09
CA GLU A 236 15.98 4.28 2.86
C GLU A 236 16.06 3.25 1.73
N ALA A 237 15.16 2.27 1.72
CA ALA A 237 15.10 1.25 0.67
C ALA A 237 14.80 1.84 -0.72
N ILE A 238 13.98 2.89 -0.82
CA ILE A 238 13.69 3.59 -2.08
C ILE A 238 14.90 4.37 -2.56
N SER A 239 15.60 5.07 -1.66
CA SER A 239 16.81 5.82 -2.04
C SER A 239 17.94 4.87 -2.48
N GLN A 240 17.96 3.64 -1.95
CA GLN A 240 18.93 2.58 -2.27
C GLN A 240 18.44 1.59 -3.34
N ASP A 241 17.40 1.94 -4.11
CA ASP A 241 16.82 1.04 -5.11
C ASP A 241 17.86 0.64 -6.18
N THR A 242 18.43 -0.56 -6.01
CA THR A 242 19.45 -1.11 -6.89
C THR A 242 18.96 -1.29 -8.32
N LEU A 243 17.66 -1.51 -8.55
CA LEU A 243 17.11 -1.65 -9.89
C LEU A 243 17.02 -0.31 -10.60
N MET A 244 16.71 0.77 -9.88
CA MET A 244 16.82 2.11 -10.42
C MET A 244 18.25 2.43 -10.87
N GLU A 245 19.25 2.02 -10.09
CA GLU A 245 20.66 2.20 -10.48
C GLU A 245 21.03 1.38 -11.72
N MET A 246 20.57 0.13 -11.79
CA MET A 246 20.76 -0.71 -12.98
C MET A 246 20.09 -0.10 -14.20
N ARG A 247 18.86 0.43 -14.07
CA ARG A 247 18.14 1.12 -15.14
C ARG A 247 18.94 2.31 -15.66
N VAL A 248 19.44 3.16 -14.77
CA VAL A 248 20.26 4.33 -15.12
C VAL A 248 21.56 3.94 -15.81
N ALA A 249 22.23 2.89 -15.34
CA ALA A 249 23.44 2.37 -15.98
C ALA A 249 23.16 1.85 -17.39
N LEU A 250 22.04 1.16 -17.58
CA LEU A 250 21.63 0.61 -18.86
C LEU A 250 21.19 1.71 -19.85
N GLU A 251 20.48 2.74 -19.40
CA GLU A 251 20.15 3.93 -20.20
C GLU A 251 21.42 4.65 -20.70
N LYS A 252 22.42 4.81 -19.82
CA LYS A 252 23.73 5.37 -20.21
C LYS A 252 24.42 4.50 -21.25
N SER A 253 24.35 3.18 -21.11
CA SER A 253 24.91 2.23 -22.08
C SER A 253 24.21 2.32 -23.45
N VAL A 254 22.88 2.51 -23.49
CA VAL A 254 22.14 2.75 -24.75
C VAL A 254 22.65 4.01 -25.45
N VAL A 255 22.88 5.09 -24.68
CA VAL A 255 23.48 6.33 -25.17
C VAL A 255 24.90 6.09 -25.69
N ASP A 256 25.72 5.32 -24.99
CA ASP A 256 27.06 4.94 -25.42
C ASP A 256 27.07 4.26 -26.79
N HIS A 257 26.18 3.28 -26.99
CA HIS A 257 26.07 2.56 -28.26
C HIS A 257 25.58 3.47 -29.38
N GLN A 258 24.69 4.41 -29.10
CA GLN A 258 24.24 5.40 -30.08
C GLN A 258 25.38 6.30 -30.55
N PHE A 259 26.16 6.88 -29.62
CA PHE A 259 27.30 7.73 -29.99
C PHE A 259 28.43 6.92 -30.67
N LYS A 260 28.70 5.69 -30.22
CA LYS A 260 29.67 4.79 -30.84
C LYS A 260 29.31 4.49 -32.30
N LYS A 261 28.02 4.29 -32.60
CA LYS A 261 27.53 4.10 -33.97
C LYS A 261 27.72 5.36 -34.82
N ASP A 262 27.35 6.51 -34.30
CA ASP A 262 27.44 7.80 -35.03
C ASP A 262 28.89 8.17 -35.37
N GLU A 263 29.87 7.71 -34.60
CA GLU A 263 31.30 7.96 -34.82
C GLU A 263 31.96 6.94 -35.76
N LEU A 264 31.26 5.87 -36.17
CA LEU A 264 31.83 4.88 -37.08
C LEU A 264 32.09 5.49 -38.47
N PRO A 265 33.30 5.33 -39.03
CA PRO A 265 33.52 5.67 -40.43
C PRO A 265 32.67 4.76 -41.32
N ARG A 266 32.37 5.20 -42.53
CA ARG A 266 31.71 4.37 -43.54
C ARG A 266 32.77 3.68 -44.39
N LEU A 267 32.65 2.36 -44.51
CA LEU A 267 33.45 1.54 -45.39
C LEU A 267 32.51 0.70 -46.24
N GLN A 268 32.53 0.94 -47.55
CA GLN A 268 31.73 0.20 -48.51
C GLN A 268 32.64 -0.47 -49.53
N VAL A 269 32.42 -1.77 -49.72
CA VAL A 269 33.03 -2.57 -50.77
C VAL A 269 31.96 -2.81 -51.82
N SER A 270 32.24 -2.46 -53.07
CA SER A 270 31.33 -2.67 -54.19
C SER A 270 32.02 -3.47 -55.27
N THR A 271 31.37 -4.51 -55.77
CA THR A 271 31.75 -5.18 -57.01
C THR A 271 30.58 -5.13 -57.97
N GLY A 272 30.86 -5.04 -59.27
CA GLY A 272 29.79 -5.00 -60.23
C GLY A 272 30.26 -5.23 -61.65
N TYR A 273 29.28 -5.44 -62.50
CA TYR A 273 29.45 -5.61 -63.93
C TYR A 273 28.65 -4.52 -64.64
N ARG A 274 29.31 -3.82 -65.57
CA ARG A 274 28.68 -2.82 -66.43
C ARG A 274 28.74 -3.32 -67.85
N ALA A 275 27.59 -3.62 -68.45
CA ALA A 275 27.49 -3.80 -69.89
C ALA A 275 27.26 -2.42 -70.54
N ARG A 276 27.91 -2.17 -71.68
CA ARG A 276 27.67 -0.99 -72.51
C ARG A 276 27.11 -1.45 -73.85
N ASP A 277 26.12 -0.72 -74.36
CA ASP A 277 25.58 -0.86 -75.71
C ASP A 277 25.00 -2.25 -76.02
N LEU A 278 24.48 -2.94 -74.99
CA LEU A 278 23.98 -4.32 -75.07
C LEU A 278 25.02 -5.36 -75.59
N ASP A 279 26.27 -4.95 -75.84
CA ASP A 279 27.36 -5.80 -76.26
C ASP A 279 28.04 -6.42 -75.03
N ILE A 280 27.80 -7.71 -74.83
CA ILE A 280 28.35 -8.47 -73.70
C ILE A 280 29.89 -8.46 -73.73
N ASN A 281 30.51 -8.32 -74.91
CA ASN A 281 31.97 -8.34 -75.05
C ASN A 281 32.64 -7.02 -74.64
N ARG A 282 31.87 -5.95 -74.44
CA ARG A 282 32.36 -4.64 -73.94
C ARG A 282 32.11 -4.43 -72.44
N GLY A 283 31.73 -5.50 -71.75
CA GLY A 283 31.51 -5.51 -70.32
C GLY A 283 32.75 -5.11 -69.52
N GLN A 284 32.54 -4.33 -68.45
CA GLN A 284 33.59 -3.97 -67.50
C GLN A 284 33.20 -4.44 -66.11
N MET A 285 34.02 -5.33 -65.54
CA MET A 285 33.99 -5.59 -64.10
C MET A 285 34.69 -4.44 -63.37
N PHE A 286 34.11 -4.03 -62.25
CA PHE A 286 34.73 -3.03 -61.38
C PHE A 286 34.70 -3.49 -59.92
N PHE A 287 35.72 -3.06 -59.20
CA PHE A 287 35.83 -3.18 -57.76
C PHE A 287 36.04 -1.77 -57.19
N THR A 288 35.32 -1.41 -56.14
CA THR A 288 35.40 -0.08 -55.53
C THR A 288 35.44 -0.23 -54.02
N LEU A 289 36.38 0.49 -53.41
CA LEU A 289 36.49 0.64 -51.96
C LEU A 289 36.22 2.11 -51.62
N ASN A 290 35.11 2.38 -50.95
CA ASN A 290 34.75 3.72 -50.50
C ASN A 290 34.95 3.83 -49.00
N PHE A 291 35.82 4.74 -48.58
CA PHE A 291 35.99 5.10 -47.17
C PHE A 291 35.60 6.58 -46.98
N SER A 292 34.73 6.85 -46.02
CA SER A 292 34.37 8.23 -45.65
C SER A 292 34.21 8.35 -44.14
N LYS A 293 34.70 9.44 -43.56
CA LYS A 293 34.51 9.76 -42.14
C LYS A 293 33.99 11.19 -42.01
N ASP A 294 32.92 11.36 -41.25
CA ASP A 294 32.39 12.69 -40.96
C ASP A 294 33.31 13.36 -39.92
N LEU A 295 33.90 14.52 -40.26
CA LEU A 295 34.83 15.28 -39.40
C LEU A 295 34.10 16.27 -38.47
N ALA A 296 32.85 15.98 -38.12
CA ALA A 296 32.07 16.84 -37.24
C ALA A 296 32.78 17.02 -35.87
N PRO A 297 32.66 18.19 -35.21
CA PRO A 297 33.24 18.40 -33.89
C PRO A 297 32.76 17.33 -32.90
N SER A 298 33.66 16.92 -32.00
CA SER A 298 33.40 15.87 -31.01
C SER A 298 32.07 16.11 -30.30
N ARG A 299 31.20 15.10 -30.32
CA ARG A 299 29.88 15.15 -29.68
C ARG A 299 29.95 14.88 -28.17
N SER A 300 31.13 14.90 -27.57
CA SER A 300 31.35 14.63 -26.14
C SER A 300 30.46 15.48 -25.23
N LYS A 301 30.31 16.78 -25.53
CA LYS A 301 29.40 17.66 -24.77
C LYS A 301 27.95 17.19 -24.83
N SER A 302 27.48 16.73 -25.99
CA SER A 302 26.11 16.22 -26.15
C SER A 302 25.91 14.94 -25.35
N LYS A 303 26.90 14.04 -25.34
CA LYS A 303 26.88 12.82 -24.53
C LYS A 303 26.81 13.14 -23.03
N THR A 304 27.65 14.05 -22.54
CA THR A 304 27.60 14.51 -21.13
C THR A 304 26.23 15.09 -20.76
N LEU A 305 25.62 15.88 -21.66
CA LEU A 305 24.27 16.42 -21.44
C LEU A 305 23.21 15.33 -21.36
N HIS A 306 23.31 14.26 -22.17
CA HIS A 306 22.39 13.11 -22.07
C HIS A 306 22.54 12.39 -20.73
N TYR A 307 23.77 12.20 -20.24
CA TYR A 307 23.99 11.61 -18.92
C TYR A 307 23.44 12.46 -17.78
N GLN A 308 23.66 13.78 -17.82
CA GLN A 308 23.09 14.71 -16.83
C GLN A 308 21.56 14.69 -16.85
N LEU A 309 20.96 14.57 -18.02
CA LEU A 309 19.51 14.46 -18.16
C LEU A 309 18.96 13.13 -17.62
N ILE A 310 19.67 12.01 -17.82
CA ILE A 310 19.32 10.70 -17.24
C ILE A 310 19.39 10.77 -15.71
N GLU A 311 20.49 11.29 -15.15
CA GLU A 311 20.64 11.42 -13.69
C GLU A 311 19.61 12.37 -13.09
N GLY A 312 19.37 13.53 -13.71
CA GLY A 312 18.36 14.46 -13.26
C GLY A 312 16.94 13.87 -13.29
N ARG A 313 16.63 12.97 -14.23
CA ARG A 313 15.37 12.22 -14.24
C ARG A 313 15.29 11.23 -13.09
N LYS A 314 16.37 10.50 -12.79
CA LYS A 314 16.46 9.59 -11.64
C LYS A 314 16.17 10.35 -10.35
N GLU A 315 16.89 11.44 -10.11
CA GLU A 315 16.73 12.27 -8.91
C GLU A 315 15.29 12.79 -8.74
N MET A 316 14.69 13.30 -9.83
CA MET A 316 13.31 13.77 -9.82
C MET A 316 12.31 12.64 -9.58
N GLU A 317 12.52 11.45 -10.16
CA GLU A 317 11.63 10.31 -9.95
C GLU A 317 11.69 9.82 -8.50
N VAL A 318 12.88 9.66 -7.94
CA VAL A 318 13.08 9.27 -6.52
C VAL A 318 12.42 10.30 -5.61
N PHE A 319 12.69 11.59 -5.83
CA PHE A 319 12.06 12.66 -5.05
C PHE A 319 10.54 12.64 -5.14
N HIS A 320 9.96 12.42 -6.33
CA HIS A 320 8.51 12.32 -6.49
C HIS A 320 7.91 11.10 -5.80
N LYS A 321 8.57 9.93 -5.90
CA LYS A 321 8.15 8.71 -5.20
C LYS A 321 8.17 8.90 -3.68
N GLU A 322 9.28 9.40 -3.13
CA GLU A 322 9.42 9.67 -1.70
C GLU A 322 8.36 10.64 -1.21
N LYS A 323 8.14 11.76 -1.93
CA LYS A 323 7.11 12.73 -1.59
C LYS A 323 5.71 12.12 -1.57
N GLU A 324 5.36 11.34 -2.58
CA GLU A 324 4.03 10.72 -2.65
C GLU A 324 3.85 9.66 -1.55
N ILE A 325 4.89 8.88 -1.25
CA ILE A 325 4.85 7.88 -0.17
C ILE A 325 4.70 8.54 1.19
N VAL A 326 5.42 9.63 1.46
CA VAL A 326 5.26 10.39 2.71
C VAL A 326 3.83 10.93 2.84
N LYS A 327 3.25 11.45 1.76
CA LYS A 327 1.85 11.88 1.74
C LYS A 327 0.90 10.72 2.06
N LEU A 328 1.04 9.59 1.36
CA LEU A 328 0.22 8.39 1.57
C LEU A 328 0.36 7.85 2.99
N TYR A 329 1.56 7.88 3.55
CA TYR A 329 1.83 7.50 4.94
C TYR A 329 1.05 8.40 5.92
N TYR A 330 1.06 9.72 5.74
CA TYR A 330 0.27 10.59 6.61
C TYR A 330 -1.24 10.39 6.46
N GLU A 331 -1.73 10.16 5.25
CA GLU A 331 -3.14 9.78 5.01
C GLU A 331 -3.48 8.46 5.72
N TYR A 332 -2.58 7.47 5.64
CA TYR A 332 -2.70 6.18 6.32
C TYR A 332 -2.74 6.35 7.85
N GLN A 333 -1.80 7.10 8.43
CA GLN A 333 -1.75 7.36 9.88
C GLN A 333 -2.99 8.10 10.38
N TYR A 334 -3.52 9.04 9.59
CA TYR A 334 -4.79 9.69 9.91
C TYR A 334 -5.95 8.70 9.94
N LYS A 335 -6.03 7.79 8.96
CA LYS A 335 -7.03 6.71 8.93
C LYS A 335 -6.83 5.71 10.06
N LEU A 336 -5.60 5.39 10.43
CA LEU A 336 -5.29 4.50 11.54
C LEU A 336 -5.78 5.10 12.87
N LYS A 337 -5.58 6.40 13.07
CA LYS A 337 -6.14 7.13 14.22
C LYS A 337 -7.67 7.10 14.25
N GLN A 338 -8.33 7.26 13.09
CA GLN A 338 -9.78 7.11 12.98
C GLN A 338 -10.21 5.70 13.38
N TYR A 339 -9.50 4.67 12.91
CA TYR A 339 -9.77 3.28 13.27
C TYR A 339 -9.70 3.05 14.79
N HIS A 340 -8.65 3.53 15.47
CA HIS A 340 -8.54 3.40 16.93
C HIS A 340 -9.71 4.11 17.64
N THR A 341 -10.14 5.27 17.14
CA THR A 341 -11.28 5.99 17.70
C THR A 341 -12.57 5.16 17.62
N GLU A 342 -12.83 4.52 16.47
CA GLU A 342 -13.97 3.62 16.32
C GLU A 342 -13.83 2.33 17.14
N LEU A 343 -12.62 1.82 17.31
CA LEU A 343 -12.36 0.68 18.19
C LEU A 343 -12.75 0.99 19.65
N TYR A 344 -12.35 2.15 20.18
CA TYR A 344 -12.73 2.55 21.53
C TYR A 344 -14.23 2.82 21.67
N LYS A 345 -14.88 3.37 20.64
CA LYS A 345 -16.34 3.50 20.61
C LYS A 345 -17.02 2.13 20.69
N LYS A 346 -16.53 1.13 19.94
CA LYS A 346 -17.04 -0.26 20.01
C LYS A 346 -16.95 -0.80 21.43
N PHE A 347 -15.79 -0.68 22.08
CA PHE A 347 -15.63 -1.13 23.48
C PHE A 347 -16.61 -0.44 24.43
N HIS A 348 -16.87 0.84 24.22
CA HIS A 348 -17.83 1.59 25.02
C HIS A 348 -19.28 1.14 24.76
N PHE A 349 -19.66 0.83 23.52
CA PHE A 349 -20.97 0.23 23.22
C PHE A 349 -21.12 -1.18 23.79
N ASP A 350 -20.07 -1.99 23.75
CA ASP A 350 -20.07 -3.34 24.35
C ASP A 350 -20.27 -3.26 25.87
N GLU A 351 -19.59 -2.35 26.55
CA GLU A 351 -19.75 -2.15 27.98
C GLU A 351 -21.15 -1.60 28.33
N ARG A 352 -21.69 -0.66 27.54
CA ARG A 352 -23.07 -0.19 27.70
C ARG A 352 -24.09 -1.32 27.53
N SER A 353 -23.91 -2.13 26.49
CA SER A 353 -24.78 -3.27 26.22
C SER A 353 -24.77 -4.26 27.39
N ARG A 354 -23.58 -4.58 27.92
CA ARG A 354 -23.41 -5.40 29.12
C ARG A 354 -24.14 -4.82 30.34
N VAL A 355 -23.98 -3.52 30.62
CA VAL A 355 -24.65 -2.84 31.74
C VAL A 355 -26.16 -2.86 31.57
N ASN A 356 -26.67 -2.71 30.34
CA ASN A 356 -28.11 -2.70 30.09
C ASN A 356 -28.72 -4.09 30.11
N GLN A 357 -27.98 -5.13 29.74
CA GLN A 357 -28.45 -6.51 29.91
C GLN A 357 -28.81 -6.78 31.38
N VAL A 358 -27.91 -6.39 32.30
CA VAL A 358 -28.15 -6.50 33.77
C VAL A 358 -29.37 -5.67 34.23
N LYS A 359 -29.65 -4.53 33.58
CA LYS A 359 -30.80 -3.67 33.93
C LYS A 359 -32.13 -4.16 33.33
N SER A 360 -32.09 -4.74 32.13
CA SER A 360 -33.26 -5.19 31.37
C SER A 360 -33.94 -6.40 32.00
N GLU A 361 -33.17 -7.21 32.74
CA GLU A 361 -33.70 -8.33 33.52
C GLU A 361 -34.48 -7.86 34.77
N MET A 362 -34.46 -6.56 35.08
CA MET A 362 -35.15 -5.97 36.24
C MET A 362 -36.37 -5.08 35.91
N LEU A 363 -36.56 -4.53 34.69
CA LEU A 363 -37.66 -3.57 34.37
C LEU A 363 -38.04 -3.41 32.87
N ASP A 364 -39.34 -3.16 32.64
CA ASP A 364 -40.13 -2.53 31.52
C ASP A 364 -39.75 -2.64 30.02
N LEU A 365 -40.81 -2.66 29.17
CA LEU A 365 -40.78 -2.66 27.69
C LEU A 365 -39.90 -1.57 27.04
N GLU A 366 -39.75 -0.40 27.68
CA GLU A 366 -38.91 0.70 27.19
C GLU A 366 -37.42 0.33 27.16
N GLN A 367 -36.96 -0.61 28.01
CA GLN A 367 -35.57 -1.07 27.98
C GLN A 367 -35.26 -1.98 26.79
N GLY A 368 -36.28 -2.63 26.21
CA GLY A 368 -36.11 -3.46 25.01
C GLY A 368 -35.77 -2.65 23.76
N VAL A 369 -36.36 -1.45 23.61
CA VAL A 369 -36.01 -0.54 22.51
C VAL A 369 -34.60 -0.01 22.68
N TYR A 370 -34.24 0.40 23.90
CA TYR A 370 -32.91 0.93 24.18
C TYR A 370 -31.78 -0.08 23.97
N SER A 371 -32.01 -1.36 24.29
CA SER A 371 -31.01 -2.41 24.04
C SER A 371 -30.83 -2.69 22.54
N LEU A 372 -31.92 -2.66 21.76
CA LEU A 372 -31.87 -2.78 20.31
C LEU A 372 -31.17 -1.58 19.67
N ASP A 373 -31.43 -0.35 20.13
CA ASP A 373 -30.73 0.85 19.66
C ASP A 373 -29.22 0.76 19.89
N LEU A 374 -28.79 0.30 21.08
CA LEU A 374 -27.37 0.09 21.36
C LEU A 374 -26.74 -1.00 20.48
N THR A 375 -27.50 -2.05 20.17
CA THR A 375 -27.05 -3.09 19.26
C THR A 375 -26.87 -2.54 17.85
N ALA A 376 -27.83 -1.75 17.36
CA ALA A 376 -27.75 -1.07 16.07
C ALA A 376 -26.55 -0.11 16.01
N ASP A 377 -26.34 0.73 17.04
CA ASP A 377 -25.20 1.64 17.12
C ASP A 377 -23.86 0.88 17.13
N SER A 378 -23.78 -0.26 17.84
CA SER A 378 -22.60 -1.12 17.89
C SER A 378 -22.26 -1.70 16.51
N LEU A 379 -23.26 -2.17 15.76
CA LEU A 379 -23.11 -2.67 14.39
C LEU A 379 -22.72 -1.57 13.40
N ILE A 380 -23.25 -0.36 13.54
CA ILE A 380 -22.85 0.80 12.73
C ILE A 380 -21.37 1.10 12.93
N VAL A 381 -20.90 1.14 14.18
CA VAL A 381 -19.47 1.34 14.47
C VAL A 381 -18.61 0.22 13.89
N GLU A 382 -19.09 -1.02 13.93
CA GLU A 382 -18.38 -2.15 13.32
C GLU A 382 -18.29 -2.03 11.79
N LEU A 383 -19.36 -1.62 11.13
CA LEU A 383 -19.39 -1.34 9.71
C LEU A 383 -18.39 -0.22 9.34
N GLU A 384 -18.39 0.88 10.09
CA GLU A 384 -17.44 1.99 9.91
C GLU A 384 -15.98 1.54 10.08
N ARG A 385 -15.70 0.66 11.05
CA ARG A 385 -14.36 0.08 11.24
C ARG A 385 -13.89 -0.72 10.03
N ILE A 386 -14.78 -1.50 9.42
CA ILE A 386 -14.47 -2.29 8.22
C ILE A 386 -14.22 -1.35 7.03
N GLU A 387 -15.00 -0.28 6.87
CA GLU A 387 -14.75 0.73 5.84
C GLU A 387 -13.39 1.44 6.02
N ILE A 388 -13.04 1.79 7.26
CA ILE A 388 -11.73 2.37 7.55
C ILE A 388 -10.60 1.37 7.25
N LYS A 389 -10.78 0.09 7.61
CA LYS A 389 -9.83 -0.98 7.24
C LYS A 389 -9.67 -1.06 5.72
N GLN A 390 -10.75 -1.10 4.95
CA GLN A 390 -10.68 -1.08 3.49
C GLN A 390 -9.84 0.12 2.99
N HIS A 391 -10.07 1.31 3.53
CA HIS A 391 -9.26 2.48 3.19
C HIS A 391 -7.77 2.31 3.54
N LEU A 392 -7.44 1.74 4.70
CA LEU A 392 -6.06 1.43 5.08
C LEU A 392 -5.40 0.48 4.06
N PHE A 393 -6.07 -0.62 3.70
CA PHE A 393 -5.51 -1.58 2.72
C PHE A 393 -5.38 -0.99 1.32
N THR A 394 -6.32 -0.17 0.87
CA THR A 394 -6.18 0.53 -0.43
C THR A 394 -5.00 1.51 -0.43
N LYS A 395 -4.69 2.15 0.71
CA LYS A 395 -3.49 2.99 0.85
C LYS A 395 -2.21 2.17 0.84
N LEU A 396 -2.20 0.99 1.48
CA LEU A 396 -1.09 0.04 1.39
C LEU A 396 -0.87 -0.43 -0.05
N LEU A 397 -1.95 -0.68 -0.81
CA LEU A 397 -1.87 -1.01 -2.24
C LEU A 397 -1.24 0.13 -3.06
N GLU A 398 -1.63 1.38 -2.80
CA GLU A 398 -1.03 2.56 -3.45
C GLU A 398 0.47 2.67 -3.15
N ILE A 399 0.88 2.43 -1.91
CA ILE A 399 2.29 2.40 -1.51
C ILE A 399 3.01 1.26 -2.23
N LYS A 400 2.46 0.03 -2.21
CA LYS A 400 3.03 -1.14 -2.90
C LYS A 400 3.32 -0.85 -4.37
N ARG A 401 2.38 -0.19 -5.05
CA ARG A 401 2.54 0.22 -6.46
C ARG A 401 3.73 1.17 -6.67
N LEU A 402 4.01 2.06 -5.74
CA LEU A 402 5.09 3.05 -5.86
C LEU A 402 6.47 2.46 -5.54
N ILE A 403 6.52 1.46 -4.65
CA ILE A 403 7.77 0.88 -4.13
C ILE A 403 8.19 -0.39 -4.87
N HIS A 404 7.39 -0.86 -5.83
CA HIS A 404 7.72 -2.05 -6.60
C HIS A 404 9.11 -1.92 -7.25
N PRO A 405 9.97 -2.95 -7.13
CA PRO A 405 9.66 -4.33 -6.71
C PRO A 405 9.91 -4.68 -5.25
N LEU A 406 10.13 -3.69 -4.38
CA LEU A 406 10.30 -3.94 -2.95
C LEU A 406 9.05 -4.63 -2.37
N GLU A 407 9.27 -5.54 -1.44
CA GLU A 407 8.22 -6.24 -0.70
C GLU A 407 7.71 -5.34 0.41
N LEU A 408 6.42 -5.00 0.36
CA LEU A 408 5.80 -4.11 1.33
C LEU A 408 5.80 -4.73 2.73
N GLY A 409 5.59 -6.04 2.84
CA GLY A 409 5.53 -6.75 4.11
C GLY A 409 6.77 -6.55 5.00
N GLN A 410 7.95 -6.32 4.42
CA GLN A 410 9.19 -6.06 5.16
C GLN A 410 9.16 -4.75 5.95
N PHE A 411 8.28 -3.82 5.57
CA PHE A 411 8.12 -2.52 6.21
C PHE A 411 6.87 -2.44 7.10
N LEU A 412 6.14 -3.55 7.25
CA LEU A 412 4.90 -3.60 8.01
C LEU A 412 5.10 -4.28 9.37
N LYS A 413 4.47 -3.71 10.39
CA LYS A 413 4.41 -4.29 11.74
C LYS A 413 2.97 -4.54 12.11
N LYS A 414 2.61 -5.80 12.43
CA LYS A 414 1.26 -6.13 12.91
C LYS A 414 0.99 -5.39 14.22
N ILE A 415 -0.11 -4.65 14.30
CA ILE A 415 -0.56 -3.97 15.52
C ILE A 415 -1.44 -4.95 16.31
N PRO A 416 -1.08 -5.31 17.56
CA PRO A 416 -1.95 -6.11 18.41
C PRO A 416 -3.16 -5.27 18.82
N LEU A 417 -4.35 -5.67 18.36
CA LEU A 417 -5.60 -4.95 18.66
C LEU A 417 -6.21 -5.34 20.02
N GLU A 418 -5.72 -6.42 20.63
CA GLU A 418 -6.31 -7.06 21.82
C GLU A 418 -5.86 -6.41 23.15
N ASP A 419 -4.78 -5.60 23.15
CA ASP A 419 -4.16 -5.05 24.36
C ASP A 419 -4.48 -3.56 24.64
N ASP A 420 -5.13 -2.85 23.71
CA ASP A 420 -5.27 -1.37 23.79
C ASP A 420 -6.36 -0.87 24.74
N ALA A 421 -7.27 -1.75 25.18
CA ALA A 421 -8.28 -1.42 26.19
C ALA A 421 -8.16 -2.39 27.36
N PRO A 422 -7.18 -2.21 28.26
CA PRO A 422 -7.13 -3.00 29.49
C PRO A 422 -8.45 -2.78 30.22
N ARG A 423 -9.31 -3.80 30.22
CA ARG A 423 -10.43 -3.87 31.16
C ARG A 423 -9.79 -3.70 32.53
N TYR A 424 -10.19 -2.69 33.30
CA TYR A 424 -9.67 -2.53 34.65
C TYR A 424 -9.86 -3.86 35.39
N VAL A 425 -8.74 -4.51 35.68
CA VAL A 425 -8.71 -5.75 36.47
C VAL A 425 -9.02 -5.31 37.90
N GLY A 426 -10.26 -5.52 38.30
CA GLY A 426 -10.75 -5.18 39.62
C GLY A 426 -12.04 -5.92 39.91
N ASN A 427 -12.19 -6.38 41.16
CA ASN A 427 -13.42 -6.99 41.62
C ASN A 427 -14.57 -5.97 41.47
N ARG A 428 -15.67 -6.39 40.86
CA ARG A 428 -16.81 -5.53 40.55
C ARG A 428 -17.86 -5.75 41.61
N PHE A 429 -18.33 -4.68 42.24
CA PHE A 429 -19.25 -4.76 43.36
C PHE A 429 -20.63 -4.21 42.99
N TYR A 430 -21.70 -4.95 43.30
CA TYR A 430 -23.07 -4.44 43.30
C TYR A 430 -23.47 -4.10 44.73
N LEU A 431 -23.71 -2.82 44.97
CA LEU A 431 -24.07 -2.25 46.27
C LEU A 431 -25.58 -2.37 46.50
N ILE A 432 -25.99 -3.22 47.44
CA ILE A 432 -27.38 -3.27 47.89
C ILE A 432 -27.55 -2.36 49.11
N ARG A 433 -28.55 -1.48 49.05
CA ARG A 433 -28.95 -0.65 50.20
C ARG A 433 -29.69 -1.49 51.23
N ASP A 434 -29.34 -1.31 52.51
CA ASP A 434 -29.97 -2.03 53.62
C ASP A 434 -31.51 -1.99 53.55
N GLY A 435 -32.12 -3.16 53.72
CA GLY A 435 -33.58 -3.35 53.65
C GLY A 435 -34.14 -3.74 52.28
N TYR A 436 -33.31 -3.78 51.23
CA TYR A 436 -33.69 -4.35 49.93
C TYR A 436 -33.13 -5.77 49.79
N ALA A 437 -34.00 -6.75 49.58
CA ALA A 437 -33.60 -8.11 49.23
C ALA A 437 -33.59 -8.25 47.70
N LEU A 438 -32.46 -8.64 47.13
CA LEU A 438 -32.44 -9.15 45.75
C LEU A 438 -33.19 -10.48 45.69
N SER A 439 -33.89 -10.73 44.59
CA SER A 439 -34.44 -12.06 44.37
C SER A 439 -33.31 -13.07 44.18
N ALA A 440 -33.59 -14.36 44.43
CA ALA A 440 -32.62 -15.42 44.15
C ALA A 440 -32.21 -15.46 42.67
N ASN A 441 -33.07 -14.99 41.76
CA ASN A 441 -32.77 -14.89 40.35
C ASN A 441 -31.74 -13.78 40.07
N ASP A 442 -31.94 -12.60 40.64
CA ASP A 442 -31.04 -11.45 40.49
C ASP A 442 -29.63 -11.74 41.04
N LEU A 443 -29.56 -12.47 42.16
CA LEU A 443 -28.30 -12.91 42.76
C LEU A 443 -27.52 -13.86 41.85
N ASN A 444 -28.21 -14.82 41.23
CA ASN A 444 -27.59 -15.74 40.26
C ASN A 444 -27.11 -15.02 39.00
N ILE A 445 -27.86 -14.02 38.53
CA ILE A 445 -27.49 -13.18 37.39
C ILE A 445 -26.21 -12.37 37.69
N LEU A 446 -26.14 -11.72 38.85
CA LEU A 446 -24.98 -10.92 39.24
C LEU A 446 -23.73 -11.80 39.40
N GLN A 447 -23.88 -12.96 40.05
CA GLN A 447 -22.79 -13.92 40.20
C GLN A 447 -22.32 -14.52 38.86
N GLY A 448 -23.26 -14.81 37.95
CA GLY A 448 -22.95 -15.30 36.59
C GLY A 448 -22.19 -14.29 35.72
N ASN A 449 -22.25 -12.99 36.07
CA ASN A 449 -21.54 -11.91 35.40
C ASN A 449 -20.26 -11.44 36.14
N GLU A 450 -19.77 -12.24 37.09
CA GLU A 450 -18.59 -11.92 37.91
C GLU A 450 -18.76 -10.61 38.73
N ILE A 451 -19.99 -10.29 39.13
CA ILE A 451 -20.30 -9.14 39.98
C ILE A 451 -20.54 -9.65 41.40
N GLU A 452 -19.64 -9.27 42.31
CA GLU A 452 -19.74 -9.58 43.72
C GLU A 452 -20.78 -8.67 44.37
N VAL A 453 -21.79 -9.27 44.99
CA VAL A 453 -22.86 -8.54 45.67
C VAL A 453 -22.38 -8.24 47.08
N ILE A 454 -22.32 -6.97 47.46
CA ILE A 454 -21.95 -6.57 48.82
C ILE A 454 -23.05 -5.68 49.41
N SER A 455 -23.46 -5.99 50.64
CA SER A 455 -24.39 -5.13 51.37
C SER A 455 -23.69 -3.85 51.83
N THR A 456 -24.46 -2.79 52.07
CA THR A 456 -23.90 -1.55 52.64
C THR A 456 -23.23 -1.79 54.00
N GLU A 457 -23.72 -2.70 54.84
CA GLU A 457 -23.03 -3.10 56.09
C GLU A 457 -21.72 -3.88 55.85
N ASP A 458 -21.67 -4.72 54.81
CA ASP A 458 -20.48 -5.53 54.48
C ASP A 458 -19.34 -4.66 53.92
N ILE A 459 -19.63 -3.61 53.14
CA ILE A 459 -18.59 -2.65 52.68
C ILE A 459 -18.05 -1.81 53.83
N LEU A 460 -18.89 -1.47 54.81
CA LEU A 460 -18.48 -0.76 56.02
C LEU A 460 -17.65 -1.66 56.97
N THR A 461 -17.71 -2.99 56.81
CA THR A 461 -16.98 -3.96 57.63
C THR A 461 -15.76 -4.58 56.92
N MET A 462 -15.70 -4.58 55.58
CA MET A 462 -14.58 -5.13 54.81
C MET A 462 -13.34 -4.23 54.75
N ARG A 463 -13.49 -2.92 54.97
CA ARG A 463 -12.37 -1.96 54.98
C ARG A 463 -12.51 -1.02 56.16
N GLU A 464 -11.46 -0.93 56.98
CA GLU A 464 -11.43 0.00 58.11
C GLU A 464 -11.63 1.44 57.61
N ILE A 465 -12.71 2.07 58.04
CA ILE A 465 -13.05 3.44 57.66
C ILE A 465 -12.27 4.38 58.55
N VAL A 466 -11.44 5.20 57.91
CA VAL A 466 -10.77 6.31 58.60
C VAL A 466 -11.61 7.56 58.39
N LEU A 467 -12.18 8.05 59.48
CA LEU A 467 -12.83 9.35 59.49
C LEU A 467 -11.79 10.42 59.22
N VAL A 468 -12.00 11.22 58.19
CA VAL A 468 -11.10 12.31 57.83
C VAL A 468 -11.45 13.53 58.70
N PRO A 469 -10.57 13.98 59.61
CA PRO A 469 -10.86 15.10 60.50
C PRO A 469 -10.67 16.43 59.77
N VAL A 470 -11.52 16.72 58.78
CA VAL A 470 -11.34 17.85 57.85
C VAL A 470 -11.02 19.19 58.55
N ASN A 471 -11.59 19.43 59.73
CA ASN A 471 -11.40 20.67 60.49
C ASN A 471 -10.03 20.83 61.18
N THR A 472 -9.15 19.81 61.11
CA THR A 472 -7.81 19.88 61.71
C THR A 472 -6.73 20.33 60.72
N PHE A 473 -7.07 20.49 59.43
CA PHE A 473 -6.12 20.86 58.39
C PHE A 473 -6.26 22.35 58.05
N GLU A 474 -5.17 23.01 57.69
CA GLU A 474 -5.18 24.42 57.29
C GLU A 474 -5.35 24.61 55.77
N SER A 475 -5.03 23.58 54.98
CA SER A 475 -5.17 23.56 53.52
C SER A 475 -5.57 22.20 52.95
N ARG A 476 -6.03 22.17 51.70
CA ARG A 476 -6.33 20.94 50.96
C ARG A 476 -5.07 20.12 50.67
N VAL A 477 -3.93 20.77 50.45
CA VAL A 477 -2.65 20.10 50.18
C VAL A 477 -2.21 19.28 51.41
N GLU A 478 -2.31 19.87 52.60
CA GLU A 478 -1.99 19.18 53.85
C GLU A 478 -2.91 17.97 54.12
N LEU A 479 -4.19 18.11 53.78
CA LEU A 479 -5.17 17.03 53.84
C LEU A 479 -4.84 15.89 52.87
N GLU A 480 -4.46 16.21 51.63
CA GLU A 480 -4.07 15.22 50.61
C GLU A 480 -2.76 14.50 50.97
N GLU A 481 -1.79 15.23 51.55
CA GLU A 481 -0.55 14.64 52.08
C GLU A 481 -0.84 13.70 53.25
N TRP A 482 -1.73 14.09 54.17
CA TRP A 482 -2.16 13.22 55.27
C TRP A 482 -2.87 11.96 54.76
N ILE A 483 -3.77 12.08 53.77
CA ILE A 483 -4.42 10.92 53.15
C ILE A 483 -3.37 10.03 52.47
N SER A 484 -2.39 10.60 51.77
CA SER A 484 -1.32 9.86 51.10
C SER A 484 -0.47 9.06 52.09
N ILE A 485 -0.05 9.67 53.21
CA ILE A 485 0.67 8.99 54.29
C ILE A 485 -0.17 7.85 54.88
N LYS A 486 -1.49 8.08 55.07
CA LYS A 486 -2.39 7.05 55.60
C LYS A 486 -2.67 5.91 54.62
N ILE A 487 -2.61 6.16 53.32
CA ILE A 487 -2.68 5.14 52.27
C ILE A 487 -1.40 4.29 52.25
N GLU A 488 -0.23 4.91 52.42
CA GLU A 488 1.05 4.19 52.49
C GLU A 488 1.11 3.24 53.70
N ASP A 489 0.64 3.70 54.86
CA ASP A 489 0.59 2.86 56.07
C ASP A 489 -0.41 1.69 55.93
N HIS A 490 -1.54 1.91 55.24
CA HIS A 490 -2.61 0.93 55.11
C HIS A 490 -3.41 1.08 53.78
N PRO A 491 -2.99 0.43 52.68
CA PRO A 491 -3.53 0.67 51.33
C PRO A 491 -4.97 0.18 51.10
N GLN A 492 -5.56 -0.52 52.07
CA GLN A 492 -6.91 -1.09 51.98
C GLN A 492 -7.97 -0.26 52.72
N ARG A 493 -7.64 0.93 53.27
CA ARG A 493 -8.59 1.74 54.04
C ARG A 493 -9.42 2.67 53.16
N ASN A 494 -10.68 2.87 53.55
CA ASN A 494 -11.56 3.85 52.93
C ASN A 494 -11.57 5.13 53.79
N PHE A 495 -11.50 6.29 53.15
CA PHE A 495 -11.51 7.60 53.81
C PHE A 495 -12.89 8.23 53.71
N LEU A 496 -13.54 8.47 54.84
CA LEU A 496 -14.87 9.06 54.88
C LEU A 496 -14.81 10.52 55.33
N PHE A 497 -15.26 11.41 54.47
CA PHE A 497 -15.40 12.84 54.75
C PHE A 497 -16.76 13.09 55.41
N THR A 498 -16.75 13.31 56.73
CA THR A 498 -17.98 13.59 57.48
C THR A 498 -18.35 15.07 57.50
N ASP A 499 -17.42 15.97 57.18
CA ASP A 499 -17.63 17.41 57.12
C ASP A 499 -17.36 17.97 55.72
N LEU A 500 -18.34 17.79 54.83
CA LEU A 500 -18.28 18.31 53.45
C LEU A 500 -18.24 19.84 53.40
N LYS A 501 -18.74 20.52 54.43
CA LYS A 501 -18.70 21.99 54.51
C LYS A 501 -17.28 22.46 54.80
N GLY A 502 -16.61 21.87 55.78
CA GLY A 502 -15.20 22.12 56.07
C GLY A 502 -14.28 21.82 54.87
N PHE A 503 -14.60 20.77 54.10
CA PHE A 503 -13.82 20.40 52.91
C PHE A 503 -13.89 21.48 51.83
N LYS A 504 -15.10 22.01 51.59
CA LYS A 504 -15.31 23.13 50.66
C LYS A 504 -14.60 24.40 51.14
N GLU A 505 -14.58 24.67 52.44
CA GLU A 505 -13.86 25.82 53.01
C GLU A 505 -12.34 25.69 52.86
N LEU A 506 -11.78 24.48 52.97
CA LEU A 506 -10.36 24.21 52.68
C LEU A 506 -10.01 24.42 51.21
N GLU A 507 -10.89 24.00 50.30
CA GLU A 507 -10.70 24.20 48.87
C GLU A 507 -10.64 25.70 48.52
N ILE A 508 -11.53 26.51 49.10
CA ILE A 508 -11.52 27.97 48.94
C ILE A 508 -10.24 28.58 49.52
N LYS A 509 -9.83 28.19 50.74
CA LYS A 509 -8.58 28.68 51.36
C LYS A 509 -7.33 28.33 50.55
N THR A 510 -7.33 27.18 49.90
CA THR A 510 -6.18 26.72 49.08
C THR A 510 -6.09 27.52 47.78
N LEU A 511 -7.22 27.94 47.21
CA LEU A 511 -7.29 28.80 46.03
C LEU A 511 -6.89 30.26 46.32
N ASP A 512 -7.09 30.73 47.56
CA ASP A 512 -6.73 32.09 48.01
C ASP A 512 -5.26 32.22 48.43
N GLN A 513 -4.51 31.12 48.54
CA GLN A 513 -3.06 31.20 48.73
C GLN A 513 -2.37 31.47 47.39
N PRO A 514 -1.51 32.52 47.29
CA PRO A 514 -0.78 32.80 46.05
C PRO A 514 0.07 31.58 45.70
N THR A 515 -0.25 30.92 44.58
CA THR A 515 0.46 29.74 44.06
C THR A 515 1.96 29.99 44.08
N LEU A 516 2.65 29.39 45.06
CA LEU A 516 4.09 29.18 44.97
C LEU A 516 4.29 28.28 43.76
N THR A 517 5.00 28.82 42.77
CA THR A 517 5.37 28.19 41.51
C THR A 517 5.81 26.74 41.72
N PHE A 518 5.01 25.82 41.17
CA PHE A 518 5.39 24.43 40.91
C PHE A 518 6.51 24.42 39.86
N ASN A 519 7.75 24.58 40.33
CA ASN A 519 8.94 24.20 39.58
C ASN A 519 9.64 23.11 40.39
N GLN A 520 9.91 21.98 39.74
CA GLN A 520 10.60 20.77 40.18
C GLN A 520 9.74 19.67 40.81
N ARG A 521 9.25 18.77 39.94
CA ARG A 521 9.58 17.34 39.98
C ARG A 521 9.49 16.74 38.58
#